data_AF-A0A348Z2P0-F1
#
_entry.id   AF-A0A348Z2P0-F1
#
_cell.length_a   1.000
_cell.length_b   1.000
_cell.length_c   1.000
_cell.angle_alpha   90.00
_cell.angle_beta   90.00
_cell.angle_gamma   90.00
#
_symmetry.space_group_name_H-M   'P 1'
#
loop_
_entity.id
_entity.type
_entity.pdbx_description
1 polymer ?
#
loop_
_entity_poly.entity_id
_entity_poly.type
_entity_poly.pdbx_seq_one_letter_code
_entity_poly.pdbx_strand_id
1 'polypeptide(L)'
;MSKIYLSIYNGGIIMNRDKIIETILAKNIYTPEQREIIKGIQDSITEIEVARSCFDNVSDKSLIDISIYKEDEAKAKYVYFLNQAKKSGITVGVDCMIEELNYCNKW
;
A
#
# COMPACT_ATOMS: atom_id res chain seq x y z
N MET A 1 7.22 26.89 4.22
CA MET A 1 7.70 25.61 3.63
C MET A 1 8.36 24.65 4.64
N SER A 2 7.97 24.55 5.93
CA SER A 2 8.66 23.56 6.81
C SER A 2 7.92 23.09 8.07
N LYS A 3 6.59 22.88 8.05
CA LYS A 3 5.88 22.40 9.26
C LYS A 3 4.98 21.17 9.12
N ILE A 4 4.93 20.52 7.95
CA ILE A 4 4.02 19.37 7.73
C ILE A 4 4.70 18.01 8.03
N TYR A 5 6.04 17.93 7.95
CA TYR A 5 6.74 16.64 8.10
C TYR A 5 6.88 16.13 9.54
N LEU A 6 6.73 16.97 10.56
CA LEU A 6 7.03 16.57 11.95
C LEU A 6 5.80 16.08 12.75
N SER A 7 4.58 16.30 12.25
CA SER A 7 3.33 15.97 12.97
C SER A 7 2.79 14.56 12.70
N ILE A 8 3.36 13.81 11.76
CA ILE A 8 2.85 12.48 11.38
C ILE A 8 3.36 11.37 12.32
N TYR A 9 4.41 11.63 13.11
CA TYR A 9 5.05 10.61 13.96
C TYR A 9 4.57 10.53 15.42
N ASN A 10 3.57 11.32 15.83
CA ASN A 10 3.05 11.28 17.20
C ASN A 10 1.54 10.99 17.22
N GLY A 11 1.16 9.72 17.39
CA GLY A 11 -0.20 9.36 17.81
C GLY A 11 -0.82 8.14 17.14
N GLY A 12 -0.33 6.94 17.46
CA GLY A 12 -1.15 5.79 17.83
C GLY A 12 -2.50 5.51 17.14
N ILE A 13 -2.58 5.48 15.81
CA ILE A 13 -3.62 4.70 15.11
C ILE A 13 -2.95 3.90 14.01
N ILE A 14 -2.62 2.64 14.31
CA ILE A 14 -2.36 1.64 13.26
C ILE A 14 -3.74 1.36 12.64
N MET A 15 -4.12 2.18 11.67
CA MET A 15 -5.25 1.91 10.82
C MET A 15 -4.89 0.63 10.06
N ASN A 16 -5.56 -0.48 10.40
CA ASN A 16 -5.24 -1.80 9.86
C ASN A 16 -5.60 -1.80 8.37
N ARG A 17 -4.57 -1.70 7.52
CA ARG A 17 -4.67 -1.65 6.05
C ARG A 17 -5.55 -2.78 5.50
N ASP A 18 -5.53 -3.94 6.14
CA ASP A 18 -6.28 -5.12 5.72
C ASP A 18 -7.79 -4.93 5.95
N LYS A 19 -8.19 -4.28 7.05
CA LYS A 19 -9.62 -4.01 7.36
C LYS A 19 -10.25 -2.99 6.42
N ILE A 20 -9.50 -1.97 6.01
CA ILE A 20 -9.95 -0.98 5.02
C ILE A 20 -10.25 -1.68 3.68
N ILE A 21 -9.36 -2.59 3.29
CA ILE A 21 -9.48 -3.33 2.04
C ILE A 21 -10.61 -4.31 2.09
N GLU A 22 -10.75 -5.10 3.15
CA GLU A 22 -11.90 -5.97 3.32
C GLU A 22 -13.21 -5.18 3.17
N THR A 23 -13.26 -3.97 3.72
CA THR A 23 -14.44 -3.10 3.62
C THR A 23 -14.68 -2.59 2.20
N ILE A 24 -13.63 -2.14 1.49
CA ILE A 24 -13.70 -1.69 0.09
C ILE A 24 -14.06 -2.84 -0.87
N LEU A 25 -13.46 -4.02 -0.67
CA LEU A 25 -13.71 -5.22 -1.48
C LEU A 25 -15.08 -5.85 -1.20
N ALA A 26 -15.61 -5.70 0.03
CA ALA A 26 -16.92 -6.21 0.42
C ALA A 26 -18.09 -5.39 -0.17
N LYS A 27 -17.89 -4.09 -0.47
CA LYS A 27 -18.93 -3.24 -1.08
C LYS A 27 -19.26 -3.57 -2.54
N ASN A 28 -18.64 -4.59 -3.14
CA ASN A 28 -18.88 -5.07 -4.52
C ASN A 28 -18.75 -3.97 -5.61
N ILE A 29 -17.98 -2.91 -5.32
CA ILE A 29 -17.75 -1.77 -6.22
C ILE A 29 -16.79 -2.14 -7.36
N TYR A 30 -15.95 -3.15 -7.13
CA TYR A 30 -14.91 -3.60 -8.06
C TYR A 30 -15.17 -5.02 -8.53
N THR A 31 -14.93 -5.28 -9.82
CA THR A 31 -15.01 -6.64 -10.38
C THR A 31 -13.93 -7.53 -9.75
N PRO A 32 -14.08 -8.87 -9.77
CA PRO A 32 -13.03 -9.79 -9.32
C PRO A 32 -11.64 -9.46 -9.88
N GLU A 33 -11.55 -9.11 -11.15
CA GLU A 33 -10.29 -8.75 -11.83
C GLU A 33 -9.70 -7.44 -11.28
N GLN A 34 -10.55 -6.43 -11.04
CA GLN A 34 -10.12 -5.18 -10.41
C GLN A 34 -9.66 -5.38 -8.97
N ARG A 35 -10.29 -6.30 -8.23
CA ARG A 35 -9.88 -6.67 -6.87
C ARG A 35 -8.50 -7.33 -6.85
N GLU A 36 -8.21 -8.22 -7.80
CA GLU A 36 -6.86 -8.78 -7.95
C GLU A 36 -5.81 -7.73 -8.28
N ILE A 37 -6.15 -6.72 -9.10
CA ILE A 37 -5.25 -5.60 -9.37
C ILE A 37 -4.99 -4.79 -8.09
N ILE A 38 -6.04 -4.48 -7.32
CA ILE A 38 -5.92 -3.74 -6.04
C ILE A 38 -5.04 -4.53 -5.07
N LYS A 39 -5.31 -5.84 -4.92
CA LYS A 39 -4.51 -6.72 -4.09
C LYS A 39 -3.04 -6.75 -4.53
N GLY A 40 -2.77 -6.85 -5.84
CA GLY A 40 -1.42 -6.82 -6.38
C GLY A 40 -0.67 -5.52 -6.07
N ILE A 41 -1.36 -4.37 -6.09
CA ILE A 41 -0.79 -3.08 -5.65
C ILE A 41 -0.36 -3.18 -4.18
N GLN A 42 -1.21 -3.73 -3.32
CA GLN A 42 -0.92 -3.82 -1.89
C GLN A 42 0.19 -4.80 -1.57
N ASP A 43 0.13 -5.99 -2.13
CA ASP A 43 1.15 -7.02 -1.98
C ASP A 43 2.51 -6.44 -2.38
N SER A 44 2.58 -5.68 -3.48
CA SER A 44 3.80 -5.01 -3.90
C SER A 44 4.30 -3.96 -2.89
N ILE A 45 3.41 -3.18 -2.26
CA ILE A 45 3.81 -2.22 -1.21
C ILE A 45 4.36 -2.97 0.02
N THR A 46 3.69 -4.04 0.44
CA THR A 46 4.13 -4.88 1.55
C THR A 46 5.49 -5.52 1.25
N GLU A 47 5.70 -6.04 0.04
CA GLU A 47 6.99 -6.57 -0.40
C GLU A 47 8.11 -5.52 -0.36
N ILE A 48 7.84 -4.26 -0.76
CA ILE A 48 8.79 -3.14 -0.64
C ILE A 48 9.15 -2.88 0.83
N GLU A 49 8.15 -2.83 1.72
CA GLU A 49 8.36 -2.61 3.16
C GLU A 49 9.18 -3.75 3.79
N VAL A 50 8.90 -4.99 3.42
CA VAL A 50 9.65 -6.17 3.87
C VAL A 50 11.08 -6.12 3.36
N ALA A 51 11.31 -5.83 2.08
CA ALA A 51 12.65 -5.75 1.51
C ALA A 51 13.51 -4.66 2.19
N ARG A 52 12.92 -3.50 2.47
CA ARG A 52 13.57 -2.42 3.23
C ARG A 52 13.89 -2.82 4.65
N SER A 53 12.91 -3.42 5.35
CA SER A 53 13.12 -3.92 6.71
C SER A 53 14.24 -4.98 6.73
N CYS A 54 14.29 -5.88 5.74
CA CYS A 54 15.41 -6.83 5.62
C CYS A 54 16.75 -6.11 5.43
N PHE A 55 16.83 -5.17 4.49
CA PHE A 55 18.05 -4.38 4.24
C PHE A 55 18.55 -3.69 5.53
N ASP A 56 17.66 -3.08 6.29
CA ASP A 56 17.99 -2.36 7.52
C ASP A 56 18.48 -3.29 8.66
N ASN A 57 18.14 -4.57 8.62
CA ASN A 57 18.42 -5.54 9.69
C ASN A 57 19.52 -6.54 9.35
N VAL A 58 20.11 -6.50 8.14
CA VAL A 58 21.16 -7.44 7.71
C VAL A 58 22.47 -6.73 7.46
N SER A 59 23.57 -7.36 7.88
CA SER A 59 24.94 -6.86 7.70
C SER A 59 25.79 -7.75 6.80
N ASP A 60 25.32 -8.97 6.49
CA ASP A 60 25.97 -9.84 5.53
C ASP A 60 25.77 -9.31 4.11
N LYS A 61 26.85 -9.25 3.32
CA LYS A 61 26.83 -8.66 1.99
C LYS A 61 25.84 -9.36 1.05
N SER A 62 25.73 -10.69 1.10
CA SER A 62 24.81 -11.43 0.24
C SER A 62 23.35 -11.17 0.60
N LEU A 63 23.07 -10.95 1.89
CA LEU A 63 21.75 -10.58 2.40
C LEU A 63 21.38 -9.13 2.05
N ILE A 64 22.36 -8.23 2.00
CA ILE A 64 22.17 -6.87 1.51
C ILE A 64 21.80 -6.90 0.01
N ASP A 65 22.59 -7.59 -0.80
CA ASP A 65 22.38 -7.66 -2.26
C ASP A 65 20.99 -8.24 -2.61
N ILE A 66 20.57 -9.33 -1.95
CA ILE A 66 19.24 -9.90 -2.18
C ILE A 66 18.10 -8.98 -1.70
N SER A 67 18.32 -8.18 -0.65
CA SER A 67 17.30 -7.24 -0.15
C SER A 67 17.08 -6.09 -1.15
N ILE A 68 18.15 -5.56 -1.75
CA ILE A 68 18.07 -4.56 -2.83
C ILE A 68 17.33 -5.14 -4.03
N TYR A 69 17.72 -6.33 -4.48
CA TYR A 69 17.08 -7.00 -5.64
C TYR A 69 15.58 -7.20 -5.41
N LYS A 70 15.18 -7.63 -4.21
CA LYS A 70 13.76 -7.80 -3.85
C LYS A 70 13.00 -6.47 -3.83
N GLU A 71 13.61 -5.39 -3.35
CA GLU A 71 12.98 -4.07 -3.37
C GLU A 71 12.71 -3.61 -4.81
N ASP A 72 13.69 -3.81 -5.71
CA ASP A 72 13.55 -3.45 -7.12
C ASP A 72 12.51 -4.31 -7.85
N GLU A 73 12.47 -5.62 -7.57
CA GLU A 73 11.42 -6.52 -8.07
C GLU A 73 10.02 -6.06 -7.61
N ALA A 74 9.86 -5.77 -6.33
CA ALA A 74 8.59 -5.33 -5.76
C ALA A 74 8.14 -3.97 -6.31
N LYS A 75 9.07 -3.02 -6.53
CA LYS A 75 8.79 -1.75 -7.23
C LYS A 75 8.32 -1.98 -8.67
N ALA A 76 8.92 -2.93 -9.39
CA ALA A 76 8.51 -3.26 -10.75
C ALA A 76 7.07 -3.84 -10.76
N LYS A 77 6.74 -4.73 -9.82
CA LYS A 77 5.37 -5.24 -9.64
C LYS A 77 4.38 -4.12 -9.32
N TYR A 78 4.74 -3.21 -8.42
CA TYR A 78 3.91 -2.05 -8.08
C TYR A 78 3.57 -1.20 -9.32
N VAL A 79 4.58 -0.86 -10.13
CA VAL A 79 4.38 -0.10 -11.38
C VAL A 79 3.51 -0.88 -12.37
N TYR A 80 3.72 -2.19 -12.49
CA TYR A 80 2.88 -3.05 -13.33
C TYR A 80 1.41 -2.98 -12.90
N PHE A 81 1.10 -3.20 -11.63
CA PHE A 81 -0.29 -3.18 -11.16
C PHE A 81 -0.91 -1.79 -11.21
N LEU A 82 -0.15 -0.70 -10.99
CA LEU A 82 -0.64 0.66 -11.21
C LEU A 82 -1.04 0.89 -12.68
N ASN A 83 -0.26 0.39 -13.63
CA ASN A 83 -0.60 0.50 -15.04
C ASN A 83 -1.85 -0.32 -15.38
N GLN A 84 -2.02 -1.49 -14.77
CA GLN A 84 -3.23 -2.29 -14.93
C GLN A 84 -4.46 -1.59 -14.32
N ALA A 85 -4.32 -0.98 -13.13
CA ALA A 85 -5.39 -0.21 -12.51
C ALA A 85 -5.88 0.94 -13.39
N LYS A 86 -4.94 1.69 -13.99
CA LYS A 86 -5.26 2.76 -14.94
C LYS A 86 -6.04 2.24 -16.15
N LYS A 87 -5.62 1.12 -16.73
CA LYS A 87 -6.31 0.50 -17.89
C LYS A 87 -7.69 -0.04 -17.53
N SER A 88 -7.85 -0.56 -16.32
CA SER A 88 -9.09 -1.15 -15.82
C SER A 88 -10.07 -0.11 -15.23
N GLY A 89 -9.80 1.19 -15.41
CA GLY A 89 -10.67 2.25 -14.93
C GLY A 89 -10.78 2.33 -13.40
N ILE A 90 -9.81 1.78 -12.67
CA ILE A 90 -9.74 1.88 -11.21
C ILE A 90 -9.31 3.31 -10.89
N THR A 91 -10.30 4.19 -10.75
CA THR A 91 -10.11 5.51 -10.17
C THR A 91 -10.15 5.35 -8.67
N VAL A 92 -9.03 5.60 -7.98
CA VAL A 92 -9.05 5.86 -6.54
C VAL A 92 -9.74 7.22 -6.38
N GLY A 93 -11.08 7.21 -6.42
CA GLY A 93 -11.88 8.39 -6.15
C GLY A 93 -11.56 8.85 -4.74
N VAL A 94 -11.33 10.16 -4.58
CA VAL A 94 -11.15 10.79 -3.27
C VAL A 94 -12.32 10.41 -2.34
N ASP A 95 -13.49 10.16 -2.93
CA ASP A 95 -14.72 9.65 -2.36
C ASP A 95 -14.55 8.33 -1.57
N CYS A 96 -13.72 7.40 -2.07
CA CYS A 96 -13.42 6.12 -1.38
C CYS A 96 -12.57 6.33 -0.12
N MET A 97 -11.75 7.39 -0.08
CA MET A 97 -11.01 7.78 1.12
C MET A 97 -11.86 8.63 2.07
N ILE A 98 -12.77 9.45 1.55
CA ILE A 98 -13.64 10.34 2.33
C ILE A 98 -14.69 9.56 3.13
N GLU A 99 -15.25 8.47 2.60
CA GLU A 99 -16.22 7.66 3.37
C GLU A 99 -15.60 7.00 4.61
N GLU A 100 -14.36 6.51 4.50
CA GLU A 100 -13.68 5.85 5.62
C GLU A 100 -13.14 6.84 6.67
N LEU A 101 -12.68 8.02 6.23
CA LEU A 101 -12.35 9.11 7.15
C LEU A 101 -13.58 9.62 7.92
N ASN A 102 -14.77 9.59 7.32
CA ASN A 102 -16.00 9.95 8.01
C ASN A 102 -16.48 8.88 8.99
N TYR A 103 -16.18 7.59 8.76
CA TYR A 103 -16.54 6.52 9.68
C TYR A 103 -15.64 6.52 10.93
N CYS A 104 -14.36 6.86 10.79
CA CYS A 104 -13.42 7.03 11.90
C CYS A 104 -13.59 8.35 12.70
N ASN A 105 -14.39 9.30 12.21
CA ASN A 105 -14.70 10.55 12.94
C ASN A 105 -16.00 10.49 13.75
N LYS A 106 -16.67 9.33 13.79
CA LYS A 106 -17.64 9.02 14.85
C LYS A 106 -16.91 8.17 15.89
N TRP A 107 -16.92 8.65 17.13
CA TRP A 107 -16.33 8.07 18.36
C TRP A 107 -14.91 8.54 18.67
#